data_AF-A0A5E4IQS8-F1
#
_entry.id   AF-A0A5E4IQS8-F1
#
_cell.length_a   1.000
_cell.length_b   1.000
_cell.length_c   1.000
_cell.angle_alpha   90.00
_cell.angle_beta   90.00
_cell.angle_gamma   90.00
#
_symmetry.space_group_name_H-M   'P 1'
#
loop_
_entity.id
_entity.type
_entity.pdbx_description
1 polymer ?
#
loop_
_entity_poly.entity_id
_entity_poly.type
_entity_poly.pdbx_seq_one_letter_code
_entity_poly.pdbx_strand_id
1 'polypeptide(L)'
;MASIEVDGKSVEVKEGSSIKDALEALGFKIAMFPSQKGFFMPCQTGGCWSCALEIDGQLMPVCIGTVQKGMRIKTDTSSSPPKRMVGGFMGHHVGGVGTPWWLCGDWIEVACFTAGCNFCCPQCQNWRFAYLATGDPLTPPEAAKLMTATRRRYAVERIAISGGEGTLNRRWLIQYLRLLQELNPGARLHDLVDAGMTEIGIDLKALRLSTFQEGPFIFFSGLSLAVRTALGTVRLRRGLICHCI
;
A
#
# COMPACT_ATOMS: atom_id res chain seq x y z
N MET A 1 19.06 6.88 -27.70
CA MET A 1 18.03 5.82 -27.72
C MET A 1 18.56 4.68 -26.87
N ALA A 2 17.70 4.06 -26.08
CA ALA A 2 18.03 2.94 -25.24
C ALA A 2 17.15 1.75 -25.64
N SER A 3 17.81 0.64 -25.96
CA SER A 3 17.15 -0.66 -26.19
C SER A 3 16.87 -1.31 -24.85
N ILE A 4 15.62 -1.69 -24.61
CA ILE A 4 15.22 -2.51 -23.46
C ILE A 4 14.41 -3.72 -23.93
N GLU A 5 14.33 -4.75 -23.11
CA GLU A 5 13.53 -5.95 -23.36
C GLU A 5 12.42 -6.07 -22.32
N VAL A 6 11.18 -6.26 -22.77
CA VAL A 6 10.02 -6.50 -21.89
C VAL A 6 9.36 -7.82 -22.32
N ASP A 7 9.38 -8.83 -21.43
CA ASP A 7 8.86 -10.18 -21.69
C ASP A 7 9.35 -10.77 -23.04
N GLY A 8 10.65 -10.61 -23.34
CA GLY A 8 11.26 -11.09 -24.58
C GLY A 8 11.07 -10.18 -25.80
N LYS A 9 10.36 -9.05 -25.68
CA LYS A 9 10.16 -8.08 -26.77
C LYS A 9 11.08 -6.87 -26.59
N SER A 10 11.92 -6.59 -27.58
CA SER A 10 12.77 -5.40 -27.58
C SER A 10 12.00 -4.15 -28.00
N VAL A 11 12.26 -3.03 -27.32
CA VAL A 11 11.73 -1.71 -27.69
C VAL A 11 12.83 -0.64 -27.55
N GLU A 12 12.82 0.30 -28.47
CA GLU A 12 13.70 1.46 -28.46
C GLU A 12 12.95 2.65 -27.87
N VAL A 13 13.47 3.17 -26.75
CA VAL A 13 12.90 4.34 -26.08
C VAL A 13 13.95 5.44 -25.93
N LYS A 14 13.50 6.65 -25.64
CA LYS A 14 14.43 7.74 -25.32
C LYS A 14 15.18 7.40 -24.04
N GLU A 15 16.50 7.57 -24.06
CA GLU A 15 17.33 7.38 -22.87
C GLU A 15 16.91 8.37 -21.76
N GLY A 16 16.82 7.90 -20.52
CA GLY A 16 16.33 8.69 -19.39
C GLY A 16 14.80 8.85 -19.32
N SER A 17 14.02 8.22 -20.21
CA SER A 17 12.57 8.10 -20.04
C SER A 17 12.19 7.26 -18.82
N SER A 18 10.97 7.42 -18.31
CA SER A 18 10.49 6.57 -17.22
C SER A 18 10.14 5.18 -17.75
N ILE A 19 10.25 4.15 -16.89
CA ILE A 19 9.80 2.80 -17.23
C ILE A 19 8.30 2.80 -17.52
N LYS A 20 7.52 3.67 -16.85
CA LYS A 20 6.11 3.88 -17.12
C LYS A 20 5.88 4.30 -18.59
N ASP A 21 6.59 5.30 -19.08
CA ASP A 21 6.46 5.77 -20.47
C ASP A 21 6.83 4.67 -21.47
N ALA A 22 7.85 3.88 -21.15
CA ALA A 22 8.26 2.74 -21.98
C ALA A 22 7.19 1.64 -22.05
N LEU A 23 6.54 1.34 -20.92
CA LEU A 23 5.41 0.40 -20.88
C LEU A 23 4.19 0.96 -21.65
N GLU A 24 3.89 2.25 -21.52
CA GLU A 24 2.81 2.89 -22.29
C GLU A 24 3.08 2.86 -23.80
N ALA A 25 4.34 3.08 -24.22
CA ALA A 25 4.75 2.96 -25.63
C ALA A 25 4.60 1.54 -26.20
N LEU A 26 4.68 0.52 -25.34
CA LEU A 26 4.40 -0.89 -25.67
C LEU A 26 2.90 -1.23 -25.69
N GLY A 27 2.03 -0.25 -25.43
CA GLY A 27 0.57 -0.41 -25.43
C GLY A 27 -0.01 -0.88 -24.09
N PHE A 28 0.78 -0.93 -23.03
CA PHE A 28 0.25 -1.21 -21.70
C PHE A 28 -0.55 -0.02 -21.16
N LYS A 29 -1.62 -0.31 -20.42
CA LYS A 29 -2.43 0.71 -19.75
C LYS A 29 -2.03 0.80 -18.29
N ILE A 30 -1.94 2.02 -17.76
CA ILE A 30 -1.72 2.25 -16.34
C ILE A 30 -3.07 2.37 -15.63
N ALA A 31 -3.22 1.61 -14.55
CA ALA A 31 -4.39 1.59 -13.69
C ALA A 31 -4.08 2.31 -12.37
N MET A 32 -4.92 3.26 -12.00
CA MET A 32 -4.86 3.97 -10.72
C MET A 32 -5.77 3.34 -9.67
N PHE A 33 -6.76 2.56 -10.12
CA PHE A 33 -7.73 1.87 -9.26
C PHE A 33 -7.68 0.36 -9.49
N PRO A 34 -7.86 -0.46 -8.44
CA PRO A 34 -7.85 -1.92 -8.57
C PRO A 34 -8.90 -2.49 -9.54
N SER A 35 -9.99 -1.76 -9.77
CA SER A 35 -11.05 -2.16 -10.71
C SER A 35 -10.69 -1.90 -12.17
N GLN A 36 -9.64 -1.13 -12.45
CA GLN A 36 -9.22 -0.82 -13.82
C GLN A 36 -8.31 -1.93 -14.36
N LYS A 37 -8.49 -2.29 -15.62
CA LYS A 37 -7.57 -3.19 -16.32
C LYS A 37 -6.29 -2.43 -16.67
N GLY A 38 -5.13 -2.96 -16.29
CA GLY A 38 -3.82 -2.37 -16.58
C GLY A 38 -2.78 -2.68 -15.51
N PHE A 39 -1.57 -2.14 -15.65
CA PHE A 39 -0.56 -2.15 -14.60
C PHE A 39 -0.96 -1.22 -13.47
N PHE A 40 -1.13 -1.78 -12.29
CA PHE A 40 -1.58 -1.03 -11.13
C PHE A 40 -0.43 -0.20 -10.53
N MET A 41 -0.50 1.13 -10.68
CA MET A 41 0.53 2.08 -10.22
C MET A 41 -0.05 3.19 -9.32
N PRO A 42 -0.75 2.83 -8.22
CA PRO A 42 -1.64 3.75 -7.51
C PRO A 42 -0.95 4.91 -6.80
N CYS A 43 0.24 4.69 -6.22
CA CYS A 43 0.87 5.72 -5.38
C CYS A 43 1.77 6.69 -6.16
N GLN A 44 2.32 6.25 -7.30
CA GLN A 44 3.33 6.99 -8.08
C GLN A 44 4.55 7.52 -7.29
N THR A 45 4.79 7.02 -6.08
CA THR A 45 5.92 7.41 -5.22
C THR A 45 6.93 6.30 -4.99
N GLY A 46 6.66 5.08 -5.47
CA GLY A 46 7.51 3.90 -5.23
C GLY A 46 7.34 3.25 -3.84
N GLY A 47 6.60 3.87 -2.91
CA GLY A 47 6.47 3.36 -1.54
C GLY A 47 5.56 2.13 -1.38
N CYS A 48 4.47 2.02 -2.16
CA CYS A 48 3.54 0.89 -2.01
C CYS A 48 4.06 -0.42 -2.61
N TRP A 49 4.99 -0.35 -3.57
CA TRP A 49 5.53 -1.49 -4.31
C TRP A 49 4.52 -2.33 -5.11
N SER A 50 3.28 -1.89 -5.27
CA SER A 50 2.26 -2.59 -6.07
C SER A 50 2.57 -2.63 -7.57
N CYS A 51 3.36 -1.66 -8.06
CA CYS A 51 3.82 -1.59 -9.44
C CYS A 51 5.13 -2.36 -9.68
N ALA A 52 5.63 -3.10 -8.70
CA ALA A 52 6.97 -3.66 -8.80
C ALA A 52 7.05 -4.76 -9.86
N LEU A 53 8.04 -4.65 -10.73
CA LEU A 53 8.37 -5.62 -11.78
C LEU A 53 9.75 -6.22 -11.53
N GLU A 54 10.03 -7.38 -12.12
CA GLU A 54 11.38 -7.94 -12.09
C GLU A 54 12.20 -7.27 -13.19
N ILE A 55 13.29 -6.63 -12.78
CA ILE A 55 14.21 -5.90 -13.65
C ILE A 55 15.60 -6.49 -13.39
N ASP A 56 16.20 -7.08 -14.44
CA ASP A 56 17.52 -7.72 -14.36
C ASP A 56 17.65 -8.72 -13.19
N GLY A 57 16.55 -9.44 -12.90
CA GLY A 57 16.47 -10.43 -11.82
C GLY A 57 16.15 -9.86 -10.44
N GLN A 58 15.92 -8.56 -10.31
CA GLN A 58 15.57 -7.91 -9.05
C GLN A 58 14.19 -7.26 -9.11
N LEU A 59 13.39 -7.43 -8.05
CA LEU A 59 12.08 -6.78 -7.94
C LEU A 59 12.28 -5.28 -7.61
N MET A 60 11.75 -4.39 -8.45
CA MET A 60 11.87 -2.93 -8.27
C MET A 60 10.58 -2.17 -8.61
N PRO A 61 10.25 -1.05 -7.92
CA PRO A 61 9.08 -0.25 -8.22
C PRO A 61 9.28 0.57 -9.51
N VAL A 62 8.42 0.35 -10.50
CA VAL A 62 8.63 0.95 -11.83
C VAL A 62 8.06 2.36 -11.99
N CYS A 63 7.15 2.79 -11.10
CA CYS A 63 6.50 4.11 -11.23
C CYS A 63 7.44 5.29 -10.98
N ILE A 64 8.62 5.05 -10.38
CA ILE A 64 9.70 6.04 -10.20
C ILE A 64 10.99 5.62 -10.91
N GLY A 65 10.98 4.48 -11.61
CA GLY A 65 12.15 3.91 -12.25
C GLY A 65 12.43 4.57 -13.60
N THR A 66 13.71 4.72 -13.92
CA THR A 66 14.18 5.23 -15.22
C THR A 66 14.73 4.09 -16.08
N VAL A 67 14.50 4.17 -17.37
CA VAL A 67 15.03 3.22 -18.35
C VAL A 67 16.56 3.30 -18.37
N GLN A 68 17.21 2.15 -18.28
CA GLN A 68 18.64 1.98 -18.54
C GLN A 68 18.86 1.12 -19.77
N LYS A 69 19.93 1.38 -20.52
CA LYS A 69 20.25 0.62 -21.73
C LYS A 69 20.52 -0.85 -21.40
N GLY A 70 19.88 -1.75 -22.14
CA GLY A 70 20.03 -3.20 -21.99
C GLY A 70 19.22 -3.81 -20.84
N MET A 71 18.40 -3.01 -20.16
CA MET A 71 17.53 -3.46 -19.07
C MET A 71 16.55 -4.54 -19.57
N ARG A 72 16.41 -5.62 -18.81
CA ARG A 72 15.41 -6.68 -19.05
C ARG A 72 14.31 -6.65 -18.00
N ILE A 73 13.07 -6.50 -18.43
CA ILE A 73 11.89 -6.39 -17.58
C ILE A 73 11.01 -7.63 -17.79
N LYS A 74 10.64 -8.30 -16.70
CA LYS A 74 9.58 -9.30 -16.68
C LYS A 74 8.38 -8.77 -15.92
N THR A 75 7.21 -8.87 -16.55
CA THR A 75 5.97 -8.30 -16.02
C THR A 75 5.27 -9.24 -15.04
N ASP A 76 5.43 -10.56 -15.22
CA ASP A 76 4.94 -11.56 -14.27
C ASP A 76 5.87 -11.65 -13.05
N THR A 77 5.36 -11.18 -11.91
CA THR A 77 6.04 -11.23 -10.61
C THR A 77 5.35 -12.15 -9.61
N SER A 78 4.46 -13.04 -10.09
CA SER A 78 3.65 -13.92 -9.24
C SER A 78 4.51 -14.82 -8.33
N SER A 79 5.68 -15.27 -8.81
CA SER A 79 6.65 -16.09 -8.08
C SER A 79 7.53 -15.31 -7.09
N SER A 80 7.77 -14.02 -7.34
CA SER A 80 8.67 -13.17 -6.52
C SER A 80 7.97 -12.69 -5.25
N PRO A 81 8.52 -12.87 -4.03
CA PRO A 81 7.87 -12.41 -2.80
C PRO A 81 7.53 -10.92 -2.86
N PRO A 82 6.30 -10.51 -2.49
CA PRO A 82 5.93 -9.11 -2.53
C PRO A 82 6.78 -8.34 -1.51
N LYS A 83 7.13 -7.11 -1.83
CA LYS A 83 7.84 -6.21 -0.93
C LYS A 83 7.04 -4.94 -0.72
N ARG A 84 7.32 -4.22 0.36
CA ARG A 84 6.73 -2.90 0.63
C ARG A 84 7.64 -2.10 1.57
N MET A 85 7.73 -0.80 1.35
CA MET A 85 8.34 0.09 2.33
C MET A 85 7.44 0.17 3.57
N VAL A 86 7.98 -0.22 4.72
CA VAL A 86 7.29 -0.18 6.01
C VAL A 86 8.28 0.29 7.07
N GLY A 87 7.85 1.19 7.94
CA GLY A 87 8.70 1.73 8.99
C GLY A 87 7.92 2.14 10.23
N GLY A 88 8.59 2.86 11.13
CA GLY A 88 7.97 3.42 12.33
C GLY A 88 7.36 2.38 13.27
N PHE A 89 8.03 1.24 13.45
CA PHE A 89 7.64 0.22 14.42
C PHE A 89 7.80 0.77 15.84
N MET A 90 6.69 1.13 16.49
CA MET A 90 6.71 1.77 17.81
C MET A 90 5.45 1.49 18.62
N GLY A 91 5.52 1.68 19.94
CA GLY A 91 4.36 1.75 20.81
C GLY A 91 3.63 3.07 20.64
N HIS A 92 2.31 3.06 20.81
CA HIS A 92 1.48 4.26 20.87
C HIS A 92 0.72 4.36 22.19
N HIS A 93 0.69 5.58 22.73
CA HIS A 93 -0.10 5.94 23.93
C HIS A 93 -1.58 6.16 23.60
N VAL A 94 -1.88 6.49 22.35
CA VAL A 94 -3.22 6.73 21.83
C VAL A 94 -3.42 5.91 20.57
N GLY A 95 -4.63 5.42 20.37
CA GLY A 95 -4.92 4.54 19.24
C GLY A 95 -5.11 5.31 17.95
N GLY A 96 -4.85 4.65 16.83
CA GLY A 96 -5.23 5.16 15.51
C GLY A 96 -6.74 5.24 15.30
N VAL A 97 -7.13 5.74 14.12
CA VAL A 97 -8.53 5.69 13.64
C VAL A 97 -9.05 4.25 13.75
N GLY A 98 -10.23 4.08 14.35
CA GLY A 98 -10.83 2.76 14.60
C GLY A 98 -10.59 2.19 16.00
N THR A 99 -9.64 2.74 16.75
CA THR A 99 -9.46 2.38 18.17
C THR A 99 -10.57 3.02 19.00
N PRO A 100 -11.26 2.26 19.88
CA PRO A 100 -12.23 2.83 20.80
C PRO A 100 -11.67 4.00 21.63
N TRP A 101 -12.39 5.13 21.66
CA TRP A 101 -11.92 6.39 22.26
C TRP A 101 -11.62 6.30 23.77
N TRP A 102 -12.23 5.34 24.47
CA TRP A 102 -12.01 5.12 25.91
C TRP A 102 -10.76 4.30 26.21
N LEU A 103 -10.08 3.75 25.20
CA LEU A 103 -8.79 3.09 25.37
C LEU A 103 -7.69 4.15 25.42
N CYS A 104 -7.34 4.56 26.63
CA CYS A 104 -6.23 5.46 26.92
C CYS A 104 -5.38 4.87 28.07
N GLY A 105 -4.07 5.11 28.04
CA GLY A 105 -3.13 4.56 29.03
C GLY A 105 -1.68 4.78 28.62
N ASP A 106 -0.75 4.04 29.23
CA ASP A 106 0.67 4.09 28.89
C ASP A 106 0.90 3.59 27.46
N TRP A 107 0.97 2.29 27.22
CA TRP A 107 1.04 1.76 25.85
C TRP A 107 -0.24 1.00 25.57
N ILE A 108 -1.03 1.48 24.62
CA ILE A 108 -2.30 0.83 24.30
C ILE A 108 -2.22 -0.07 23.07
N GLU A 109 -1.28 0.20 22.16
CA GLU A 109 -1.04 -0.57 20.94
C GLU A 109 0.41 -0.37 20.45
N VAL A 110 0.85 -1.22 19.53
CA VAL A 110 2.01 -0.96 18.69
C VAL A 110 1.57 -0.78 17.26
N ALA A 111 2.26 0.05 16.50
CA ALA A 111 1.96 0.30 15.11
C ALA A 111 3.19 0.21 14.21
N CYS A 112 2.95 -0.04 12.93
CA CYS A 112 3.89 0.25 11.85
C CYS A 112 3.18 1.04 10.76
N PHE A 113 3.95 1.78 9.98
CA PHE A 113 3.47 2.64 8.94
C PHE A 113 3.92 2.14 7.58
N THR A 114 2.96 1.78 6.74
CA THR A 114 3.20 1.43 5.34
C THR A 114 3.41 2.67 4.49
N ALA A 115 4.26 2.58 3.48
CA ALA A 115 4.41 3.64 2.51
C ALA A 115 3.54 3.43 1.26
N GLY A 116 3.43 4.51 0.48
CA GLY A 116 2.59 4.64 -0.69
C GLY A 116 1.15 5.00 -0.31
N CYS A 117 0.68 6.12 -0.84
CA CYS A 117 -0.71 6.56 -0.73
C CYS A 117 -1.19 7.02 -2.12
N ASN A 118 -2.44 6.73 -2.46
CA ASN A 118 -3.09 7.24 -3.67
C ASN A 118 -3.83 8.57 -3.39
N PHE A 119 -3.70 9.11 -2.18
CA PHE A 119 -4.18 10.44 -1.80
C PHE A 119 -3.01 11.36 -1.46
N CYS A 120 -3.17 12.63 -1.79
CA CYS A 120 -2.25 13.71 -1.45
C CYS A 120 -2.84 14.64 -0.38
N CYS A 121 -3.32 14.08 0.75
CA CYS A 121 -4.03 14.86 1.75
C CYS A 121 -3.13 15.96 2.35
N PRO A 122 -3.57 17.24 2.35
CA PRO A 122 -2.74 18.34 2.84
C PRO A 122 -2.55 18.31 4.36
N GLN A 123 -3.50 17.72 5.10
CA GLN A 123 -3.40 17.49 6.55
C GLN A 123 -2.80 16.12 6.90
N CYS A 124 -2.07 15.47 5.98
CA CYS A 124 -1.50 14.15 6.26
C CYS A 124 -0.45 14.21 7.39
N GLN A 125 -0.82 13.75 8.58
CA GLN A 125 0.09 13.68 9.73
C GLN A 125 1.23 12.68 9.50
N ASN A 126 0.99 11.64 8.71
CA ASN A 126 1.93 10.56 8.44
C ASN A 126 2.66 10.71 7.10
N TRP A 127 2.76 11.93 6.55
CA TRP A 127 3.31 12.17 5.21
C TRP A 127 4.72 11.60 5.01
N ARG A 128 5.56 11.65 6.07
CA ARG A 128 6.92 11.10 6.07
C ARG A 128 6.97 9.60 5.80
N PHE A 129 5.97 8.86 6.26
CA PHE A 129 5.83 7.43 5.99
C PHE A 129 5.07 7.19 4.69
N ALA A 130 3.98 7.93 4.44
CA ALA A 130 3.12 7.75 3.27
C ALA A 130 3.88 7.95 1.95
N TYR A 131 4.87 8.85 1.91
CA TYR A 131 5.68 9.13 0.71
C TYR A 131 7.13 8.64 0.84
N LEU A 132 7.40 7.73 1.77
CA LEU A 132 8.71 7.09 1.88
C LEU A 132 8.97 6.23 0.62
N ALA A 133 10.00 6.61 -0.13
CA ALA A 133 10.40 5.96 -1.39
C ALA A 133 11.82 5.37 -1.35
N THR A 134 12.57 5.64 -0.29
CA THR A 134 13.98 5.27 -0.14
C THR A 134 14.19 4.35 1.05
N GLY A 135 15.18 3.47 0.95
CA GLY A 135 15.52 2.46 1.95
C GLY A 135 15.13 1.05 1.50
N ASP A 136 15.28 0.09 2.42
CA ASP A 136 15.05 -1.31 2.12
C ASP A 136 13.58 -1.70 2.36
N PRO A 137 12.87 -2.15 1.32
CA PRO A 137 11.50 -2.63 1.48
C PRO A 137 11.49 -3.99 2.18
N LEU A 138 10.48 -4.22 3.00
CA LEU A 138 10.33 -5.47 3.73
C LEU A 138 9.41 -6.44 3.00
N THR A 139 9.75 -7.71 3.05
CA THR A 139 8.82 -8.80 2.78
C THR A 139 7.84 -8.96 3.94
N PRO A 140 6.68 -9.61 3.73
CA PRO A 140 5.71 -9.87 4.79
C PRO A 140 6.31 -10.60 6.02
N PRO A 141 7.14 -11.65 5.89
CA PRO A 141 7.77 -12.30 7.04
C PRO A 141 8.71 -11.39 7.83
N GLU A 142 9.48 -10.53 7.15
CA GLU A 142 10.39 -9.60 7.82
C GLU A 142 9.60 -8.57 8.64
N ALA A 143 8.60 -7.95 8.04
CA ALA A 143 7.74 -6.99 8.72
C ALA A 143 6.97 -7.62 9.89
N ALA A 144 6.44 -8.83 9.72
CA ALA A 144 5.69 -9.54 10.78
C ALA A 144 6.60 -9.87 11.97
N LYS A 145 7.86 -10.26 11.74
CA LYS A 145 8.85 -10.49 12.80
C LYS A 145 9.19 -9.21 13.56
N LEU A 146 9.44 -8.11 12.85
CA LEU A 146 9.72 -6.80 13.47
C LEU A 146 8.54 -6.32 14.30
N MET A 147 7.32 -6.43 13.77
CA MET A 147 6.11 -6.06 14.50
C MET A 147 5.91 -6.92 15.75
N THR A 148 6.10 -8.24 15.65
CA THR A 148 6.01 -9.16 16.78
C THR A 148 7.03 -8.81 17.88
N ALA A 149 8.27 -8.51 17.48
CA ALA A 149 9.30 -8.08 18.42
C ALA A 149 8.93 -6.74 19.10
N THR A 150 8.36 -5.81 18.34
CA THR A 150 7.89 -4.51 18.84
C THR A 150 6.75 -4.71 19.84
N ARG A 151 5.75 -5.52 19.51
CA ARG A 151 4.66 -5.88 20.43
C ARG A 151 5.21 -6.42 21.75
N ARG A 152 6.16 -7.36 21.71
CA ARG A 152 6.79 -7.94 22.92
C ARG A 152 7.55 -6.90 23.72
N ARG A 153 8.28 -6.00 23.06
CA ARG A 153 9.03 -4.92 23.71
C ARG A 153 8.13 -3.97 24.51
N TYR A 154 6.97 -3.61 23.96
CA TYR A 154 6.03 -2.70 24.60
C TYR A 154 4.97 -3.41 25.46
N ALA A 155 4.97 -4.75 25.48
CA ALA A 155 4.06 -5.59 26.25
C ALA A 155 2.56 -5.26 26.06
N VAL A 156 2.14 -5.06 24.80
CA VAL A 156 0.74 -4.76 24.45
C VAL A 156 0.07 -5.88 23.67
N GLU A 157 -1.26 -5.91 23.65
CA GLU A 157 -2.05 -6.90 22.91
C GLU A 157 -2.46 -6.45 21.51
N ARG A 158 -2.62 -5.13 21.30
CA ARG A 158 -3.07 -4.55 20.03
C ARG A 158 -1.91 -4.28 19.09
N ILE A 159 -2.09 -4.68 17.84
CA ILE A 159 -1.20 -4.37 16.72
C ILE A 159 -2.00 -3.61 15.67
N ALA A 160 -1.52 -2.41 15.33
CA ALA A 160 -2.06 -1.59 14.27
C ALA A 160 -1.11 -1.59 13.06
N ILE A 161 -1.70 -1.52 11.87
CA ILE A 161 -1.01 -1.18 10.63
C ILE A 161 -1.64 0.12 10.12
N SER A 162 -0.81 1.13 9.88
CA SER A 162 -1.23 2.46 9.46
C SER A 162 -0.31 2.99 8.35
N GLY A 163 -0.24 4.32 8.18
CA GLY A 163 0.67 4.99 7.25
C GLY A 163 -0.06 5.57 6.04
N GLY A 164 0.46 5.29 4.85
CA GLY A 164 -0.23 5.53 3.59
C GLY A 164 -1.46 4.64 3.43
N GLU A 165 -1.89 4.42 2.21
CA GLU A 165 -3.07 3.58 1.95
C GLU A 165 -2.67 2.10 2.06
N GLY A 166 -3.04 1.47 3.18
CA GLY A 166 -2.66 0.10 3.52
C GLY A 166 -3.09 -0.93 2.46
N THR A 167 -4.19 -0.68 1.75
CA THR A 167 -4.77 -1.64 0.81
C THR A 167 -4.11 -1.67 -0.57
N LEU A 168 -3.21 -0.74 -0.90
CA LEU A 168 -2.61 -0.64 -2.24
C LEU A 168 -1.83 -1.89 -2.64
N ASN A 169 -1.11 -2.54 -1.71
CA ASN A 169 -0.36 -3.75 -1.99
C ASN A 169 -1.04 -4.96 -1.34
N ARG A 170 -2.12 -5.42 -1.98
CA ARG A 170 -2.98 -6.48 -1.48
C ARG A 170 -2.23 -7.78 -1.19
N ARG A 171 -1.33 -8.20 -2.08
CA ARG A 171 -0.56 -9.44 -1.93
C ARG A 171 0.34 -9.39 -0.71
N TRP A 172 1.05 -8.27 -0.51
CA TRP A 172 1.87 -8.03 0.67
C TRP A 172 1.02 -8.02 1.94
N LEU A 173 -0.08 -7.25 1.94
CA LEU A 173 -0.93 -7.05 3.13
C LEU A 173 -1.55 -8.37 3.62
N ILE A 174 -2.12 -9.17 2.72
CA ILE A 174 -2.74 -10.46 3.12
C ILE A 174 -1.69 -11.40 3.71
N GLN A 175 -0.51 -11.52 3.08
CA GLN A 175 0.55 -12.38 3.59
C GLN A 175 1.05 -11.88 4.96
N TYR A 176 1.19 -10.57 5.12
CA TYR A 176 1.62 -9.95 6.37
C TYR A 176 0.66 -10.22 7.52
N LEU A 177 -0.65 -10.00 7.29
CA LEU A 177 -1.69 -10.22 8.29
C LEU A 177 -1.79 -11.69 8.73
N ARG A 178 -1.71 -12.63 7.78
CA ARG A 178 -1.69 -14.08 8.10
C ARG A 178 -0.50 -14.45 8.98
N LEU A 179 0.69 -14.00 8.61
CA LEU A 179 1.91 -14.26 9.38
C LEU A 179 1.86 -13.59 10.76
N LEU A 180 1.30 -12.39 10.87
CA LEU A 180 1.08 -11.74 12.16
C LEU A 180 0.15 -12.57 13.06
N GLN A 181 -0.97 -13.05 12.52
CA GLN A 181 -1.93 -13.89 13.24
C GLN A 181 -1.27 -15.19 13.74
N GLU A 182 -0.46 -15.82 12.89
CA GLU A 182 0.29 -17.04 13.25
C GLU A 182 1.33 -16.78 14.36
N LEU A 183 2.07 -15.68 14.28
CA LEU A 183 3.11 -15.34 15.25
C LEU A 183 2.56 -14.75 16.56
N ASN A 184 1.33 -14.25 16.55
CA ASN A 184 0.69 -13.58 17.69
C ASN A 184 -0.74 -14.11 17.90
N PRO A 185 -0.91 -15.39 18.24
CA PRO A 185 -2.24 -15.94 18.51
C PRO A 185 -2.92 -15.14 19.63
N GLY A 186 -4.14 -14.67 19.36
CA GLY A 186 -4.94 -13.86 20.31
C GLY A 186 -4.66 -12.36 20.29
N ALA A 187 -3.71 -11.86 19.49
CA ALA A 187 -3.56 -10.42 19.30
C ALA A 187 -4.77 -9.84 18.54
N ARG A 188 -5.09 -8.58 18.85
CA ARG A 188 -6.10 -7.81 18.11
C ARG A 188 -5.41 -7.10 16.95
N LEU A 189 -5.84 -7.41 15.72
CA LEU A 189 -5.28 -6.88 14.49
C LEU A 189 -6.22 -5.84 13.86
N HIS A 190 -5.65 -4.86 13.12
CA HIS A 190 -6.39 -3.86 12.33
C HIS A 190 -6.25 -4.06 10.79
N ASP A 191 -7.33 -3.85 10.03
CA ASP A 191 -7.61 -4.15 8.57
C ASP A 191 -7.70 -5.62 7.99
N LEU A 192 -8.73 -5.93 7.15
CA LEU A 192 -9.14 -7.20 6.46
C LEU A 192 -9.56 -8.46 7.28
N VAL A 193 -10.87 -8.64 7.52
CA VAL A 193 -11.48 -9.67 8.42
C VAL A 193 -11.04 -11.11 8.11
N ASP A 194 -11.09 -11.53 6.84
CA ASP A 194 -10.76 -12.91 6.45
C ASP A 194 -9.27 -13.26 6.62
N ALA A 195 -8.42 -12.26 6.88
CA ALA A 195 -7.00 -12.44 7.15
C ALA A 195 -6.65 -12.47 8.65
N GLY A 196 -7.66 -12.52 9.54
CA GLY A 196 -7.47 -12.57 11.00
C GLY A 196 -7.75 -11.24 11.71
N MET A 197 -8.35 -10.28 11.01
CA MET A 197 -8.49 -8.93 11.53
C MET A 197 -9.73 -8.68 12.37
N THR A 198 -9.57 -7.87 13.42
CA THR A 198 -10.59 -7.64 14.44
C THR A 198 -11.20 -6.24 14.42
N GLU A 199 -10.50 -5.19 13.95
CA GLU A 199 -11.00 -3.80 13.99
C GLU A 199 -10.55 -2.98 12.74
N ILE A 200 -11.44 -2.22 12.08
CA ILE A 200 -11.08 -1.37 10.91
C ILE A 200 -11.32 0.10 11.24
N GLY A 201 -10.29 0.93 11.04
CA GLY A 201 -10.43 2.37 10.96
C GLY A 201 -10.60 2.85 9.53
N ILE A 202 -11.73 3.47 9.20
CA ILE A 202 -11.92 4.18 7.92
C ILE A 202 -11.79 5.67 8.18
N ASP A 203 -10.72 6.27 7.67
CA ASP A 203 -10.46 7.71 7.82
C ASP A 203 -11.17 8.51 6.71
N LEU A 204 -12.44 8.87 6.97
CA LEU A 204 -13.25 9.67 6.07
C LEU A 204 -12.69 11.09 5.96
N LYS A 205 -12.16 11.43 4.78
CA LYS A 205 -11.47 12.71 4.54
C LYS A 205 -12.41 13.91 4.42
N ALA A 206 -13.66 13.69 4.02
CA ALA A 206 -14.68 14.72 3.96
C ALA A 206 -16.09 14.08 3.94
N LEU A 207 -17.07 14.83 4.42
CA LEU A 207 -18.49 14.44 4.34
C LEU A 207 -19.11 14.77 2.97
N ARG A 208 -18.64 15.85 2.33
CA ARG A 208 -19.17 16.33 1.03
C ARG A 208 -18.12 16.14 -0.05
N LEU A 209 -18.57 15.75 -1.24
CA LEU A 209 -17.69 15.60 -2.40
C LEU A 209 -17.03 16.92 -2.79
N SER A 210 -17.75 18.05 -2.72
CA SER A 210 -17.16 19.37 -3.00
C SER A 210 -15.97 19.65 -2.08
N THR A 211 -16.12 19.43 -0.77
CA THR A 211 -15.02 19.58 0.19
C THR A 211 -13.87 18.61 -0.07
N PHE A 212 -14.19 17.38 -0.48
CA PHE A 212 -13.18 16.39 -0.87
C PHE A 212 -12.40 16.81 -2.13
N GLN A 213 -13.04 17.52 -3.06
CA GLN A 213 -12.44 17.95 -4.33
C GLN A 213 -11.75 19.32 -4.24
N GLU A 214 -12.24 20.23 -3.40
CA GLU A 214 -11.72 21.59 -3.20
C GLU A 214 -10.53 21.65 -2.24
N GLY A 215 -10.40 20.68 -1.34
CA GLY A 215 -9.17 20.56 -0.55
C GLY A 215 -7.96 20.36 -1.49
N PRO A 216 -6.73 20.75 -1.11
CA PRO A 216 -5.52 20.51 -1.89
C PRO A 216 -5.12 19.01 -1.98
N PHE A 217 -6.09 18.11 -2.14
CA PHE A 217 -5.87 16.77 -2.62
C PHE A 217 -5.45 16.90 -4.09
N ILE A 218 -4.15 16.92 -4.34
CA ILE A 218 -3.63 16.87 -5.71
C ILE A 218 -4.03 15.52 -6.29
N PHE A 219 -5.13 15.53 -7.03
CA PHE A 219 -5.51 14.46 -7.91
C PHE A 219 -4.57 14.48 -9.10
N PHE A 220 -3.81 13.39 -9.31
CA PHE A 220 -3.25 13.16 -10.64
C PHE A 220 -4.42 13.18 -11.63
N SER A 221 -4.35 14.04 -12.63
CA SER A 221 -5.44 14.32 -13.59
C SER A 221 -6.09 13.02 -14.08
N GLY A 222 -7.31 12.72 -13.60
CA GLY A 222 -8.03 11.48 -13.88
C GLY A 222 -8.86 10.89 -12.73
N LEU A 223 -8.79 11.46 -11.53
CA LEU A 223 -9.42 10.90 -10.31
C LEU A 223 -10.87 11.34 -10.01
N SER A 224 -11.58 12.02 -10.93
CA SER A 224 -12.87 12.62 -10.60
C SER A 224 -14.04 11.64 -10.41
N LEU A 225 -13.90 10.31 -10.58
CA LEU A 225 -15.07 9.44 -10.64
C LEU A 225 -14.92 7.98 -10.17
N ALA A 226 -14.06 7.64 -9.21
CA ALA A 226 -14.01 6.25 -8.73
C ALA A 226 -13.69 6.11 -7.23
N VAL A 227 -14.65 6.48 -6.37
CA VAL A 227 -14.79 5.83 -5.07
C VAL A 227 -15.54 4.51 -5.29
N ARG A 228 -14.88 3.57 -5.97
CA ARG A 228 -15.20 2.15 -5.83
C ARG A 228 -14.07 1.58 -5.01
N THR A 229 -14.35 1.34 -3.74
CA THR A 229 -13.44 0.70 -2.79
C THR A 229 -12.75 -0.50 -3.47
N ALA A 230 -11.44 -0.59 -3.28
CA ALA A 230 -10.56 -1.70 -3.68
C ALA A 230 -11.03 -3.08 -3.17
N LEU A 231 -12.01 -3.08 -2.28
CA LEU A 231 -12.64 -4.23 -1.69
C LEU A 231 -13.86 -4.60 -2.53
N GLY A 232 -13.65 -5.48 -3.52
CA GLY A 232 -14.75 -6.25 -4.09
C GLY A 232 -15.63 -6.78 -2.95
N THR A 233 -16.95 -6.67 -3.13
CA THR A 233 -18.03 -6.92 -2.17
C THR A 233 -17.62 -7.76 -0.96
N VAL A 234 -17.16 -7.11 0.12
CA VAL A 234 -16.95 -7.77 1.41
C VAL A 234 -18.33 -8.04 1.99
N ARG A 235 -18.76 -9.30 1.88
CA ARG A 235 -20.03 -9.76 2.42
C ARG A 235 -19.88 -9.85 3.95
N LEU A 236 -20.15 -8.76 4.65
CA LEU A 236 -20.25 -8.72 6.11
C LEU A 236 -21.30 -9.77 6.53
N ARG A 237 -20.85 -10.88 7.13
CA ARG A 237 -21.79 -11.88 7.66
C ARG A 237 -22.49 -11.29 8.88
N ARG A 238 -23.81 -11.15 8.70
CA ARG A 238 -24.87 -10.82 9.67
C ARG A 238 -24.96 -9.35 10.09
N GLY A 239 -25.85 -8.63 9.40
CA GLY A 239 -26.87 -7.86 10.12
C GLY A 239 -26.88 -6.34 9.95
N LEU A 240 -25.99 -5.72 9.17
CA LEU A 240 -26.09 -4.28 8.87
C LEU A 240 -25.90 -4.01 7.38
N ILE A 241 -27.02 -3.73 6.71
CA ILE A 241 -27.04 -3.06 5.41
C ILE A 241 -26.68 -1.60 5.70
N CYS A 242 -25.46 -1.18 5.35
CA CYS A 242 -25.16 0.23 5.25
C CYS A 242 -25.44 0.65 3.80
N HIS A 243 -26.56 1.36 3.60
CA HIS A 243 -26.78 2.10 2.37
C HIS A 243 -25.82 3.29 2.36
N CYS A 244 -24.79 3.21 1.52
CA CYS A 244 -23.99 4.37 1.15
C CYS A 244 -24.74 5.13 0.05
N ILE A 245 -25.14 6.36 0.37
CA ILE A 245 -25.37 7.42 -0.61
C ILE A 245 -23.99 7.91 -1.06
#